data_AF-A0A2P5FE51-F1
#
_entry.id   AF-A0A2P5FE51-F1
#
_cell.length_a   1.000
_cell.length_b   1.000
_cell.length_c   1.000
_cell.angle_alpha   90.00
_cell.angle_beta   90.00
_cell.angle_gamma   90.00
#
_symmetry.space_group_name_H-M   'P 1'
#
loop_
_entity.id
_entity.type
_entity.pdbx_description
1 polymer ?
#
loop_
_entity_poly.entity_id
_entity_poly.type
_entity_poly.pdbx_seq_one_letter_code
_entity_poly.pdbx_strand_id
1 'polypeptide(L)'
;MDFTRSSSLTLGERICAAFIPFVAIVEVLILAVTDCFNCCPLPKKPRYQYQFKDLARLADETRFSVNEVEALYELFKKLSSSIIDDGSIHKEELQLALFQTPYGENLFLDRVKPS
;
A
#
# COMPACT_ATOMS: atom_id res chain seq x y z
N MET A 1 -47.25 31.05 12.81
CA MET A 1 -46.46 31.39 14.01
C MET A 1 -45.66 30.16 14.36
N ASP A 2 -44.40 30.17 13.94
CA ASP A 2 -43.49 29.04 14.01
C ASP A 2 -42.95 28.84 15.42
N PHE A 3 -43.12 27.63 15.97
CA PHE A 3 -42.57 27.25 17.27
C PHE A 3 -41.22 26.56 17.05
N THR A 4 -40.21 27.33 16.65
CA THR A 4 -38.84 26.81 16.50
C THR A 4 -38.21 26.70 17.88
N ARG A 5 -38.31 25.50 18.48
CA ARG A 5 -37.70 25.10 19.75
C ARG A 5 -36.17 25.15 19.64
N SER A 6 -35.57 26.26 20.04
CA SER A 6 -34.12 26.44 20.14
C SER A 6 -33.60 25.83 21.46
N SER A 7 -33.20 24.56 21.43
CA SER A 7 -32.44 23.97 22.53
C SER A 7 -31.02 24.53 22.56
N SER A 8 -30.64 25.21 23.65
CA SER A 8 -29.29 25.75 23.85
C SER A 8 -28.29 24.62 24.08
N LEU A 9 -27.54 24.25 23.05
CA LEU A 9 -26.42 23.31 23.19
C LEU A 9 -25.35 23.91 24.12
N THR A 10 -24.85 23.09 25.04
CA THR A 10 -23.73 23.45 25.94
C THR A 10 -22.48 23.78 25.13
N LEU A 11 -21.55 24.54 25.70
CA LEU A 11 -20.33 24.95 25.00
C LEU A 11 -19.56 23.73 24.45
N GLY A 12 -19.54 22.63 25.21
CA GLY A 12 -18.94 21.36 24.78
C GLY A 12 -19.61 20.77 23.54
N GLU A 13 -20.94 20.78 23.45
CA GLU A 13 -21.67 20.26 22.29
C GLU A 13 -21.49 21.14 21.05
N ARG A 14 -21.38 22.47 21.21
CA ARG A 14 -21.08 23.38 20.10
C ARG A 14 -19.66 23.19 19.58
N ILE A 15 -18.70 22.96 20.48
CA ILE A 15 -17.32 22.64 20.13
C ILE A 15 -17.29 21.29 19.39
N CYS A 16 -17.90 20.24 19.95
CA CYS A 16 -17.96 18.93 19.30
C CYS A 16 -18.61 19.03 17.91
N ALA A 17 -19.78 19.67 17.79
CA ALA A 17 -20.46 19.85 16.51
C ALA A 17 -19.59 20.58 15.46
N ALA A 18 -18.77 21.53 15.88
CA ALA A 18 -17.86 22.25 15.00
C ALA A 18 -16.67 21.41 14.53
N PHE A 19 -16.19 20.46 15.35
CA PHE A 19 -15.03 19.61 15.03
C PHE A 19 -15.41 18.27 14.38
N ILE A 20 -16.67 17.84 14.44
CA ILE A 20 -17.16 16.61 13.79
C ILE A 20 -16.76 16.51 12.30
N PRO A 21 -16.92 17.55 11.46
CA PRO A 21 -16.51 17.47 10.05
C PRO A 21 -15.00 17.27 9.90
N PHE A 22 -14.20 17.87 10.78
CA PHE A 22 -12.75 17.76 10.75
C PHE A 22 -12.28 16.36 11.17
N VAL A 23 -12.89 15.79 12.20
CA VAL A 23 -12.61 14.41 12.65
C VAL A 23 -12.98 13.41 11.55
N ALA A 24 -14.14 13.57 10.90
CA ALA A 24 -14.55 12.70 9.78
C ALA A 24 -13.57 12.79 8.59
N ILE A 25 -13.07 13.98 8.25
CA ILE A 25 -12.04 14.14 7.20
C ILE A 25 -10.74 13.43 7.61
N VAL A 26 -10.30 13.58 8.86
CA VAL A 26 -9.10 12.92 9.37
C VAL A 26 -9.26 11.40 9.36
N GLU A 27 -10.43 10.87 9.75
CA GLU A 27 -10.72 9.44 9.67
C GLU A 27 -10.71 8.91 8.23
N VAL A 28 -11.34 9.62 7.29
CA VAL A 28 -11.33 9.23 5.86
C VAL A 28 -9.90 9.24 5.30
N LEU A 29 -9.10 10.24 5.67
CA LEU A 29 -7.69 10.30 5.26
C LEU A 29 -6.87 9.17 5.88
N ILE A 30 -7.07 8.87 7.17
CA ILE A 30 -6.41 7.74 7.84
C ILE A 30 -6.80 6.43 7.16
N LEU A 31 -8.09 6.21 6.89
CA LEU A 31 -8.60 5.01 6.22
C LEU A 31 -8.01 4.84 4.83
N ALA A 32 -8.04 5.89 4.01
CA ALA A 32 -7.46 5.89 2.67
C ALA A 32 -5.96 5.57 2.69
N VAL A 33 -5.21 6.16 3.64
CA VAL A 33 -3.78 5.91 3.80
C VAL A 33 -3.52 4.51 4.36
N THR A 34 -4.33 3.99 5.28
CA THR A 34 -4.18 2.62 5.78
C THR A 34 -4.55 1.55 4.76
N ASP A 35 -5.48 1.80 3.83
CA ASP A 35 -5.73 0.91 2.70
C ASP A 35 -4.54 0.88 1.73
N CYS A 36 -3.79 1.98 1.61
CA CYS A 36 -2.50 1.97 0.92
C CYS A 36 -1.41 1.17 1.66
N PHE A 37 -1.53 0.97 2.98
CA PHE A 37 -0.58 0.18 3.78
C PHE A 37 -1.02 -1.27 4.01
N ASN A 38 -2.30 -1.58 3.89
CA ASN A 38 -2.87 -2.93 4.00
C ASN A 38 -2.89 -3.64 2.64
N CYS A 39 -1.73 -3.77 2.01
CA CYS A 39 -1.58 -4.71 0.91
C CYS A 39 -1.61 -6.15 1.46
N CYS A 40 -2.77 -6.78 1.27
CA CYS A 40 -3.04 -8.22 1.23
C CYS A 40 -3.34 -8.95 2.56
N PRO A 41 -4.62 -9.18 2.90
CA PRO A 41 -5.03 -10.34 3.68
C PRO A 41 -4.89 -11.58 2.79
N LEU A 42 -3.75 -12.26 2.87
CA LEU A 42 -3.45 -13.47 2.09
C LEU A 42 -4.39 -14.63 2.49
N PRO A 43 -5.21 -15.19 1.58
CA PRO A 43 -5.98 -16.40 1.89
C PRO A 43 -5.07 -17.65 1.86
N LYS A 44 -5.22 -18.51 2.87
CA LYS A 44 -4.38 -19.69 3.13
C LYS A 44 -4.66 -20.89 2.19
N LYS A 45 -3.55 -21.47 1.66
CA LYS A 45 -3.22 -22.88 1.27
C LYS A 45 -4.15 -23.61 0.29
N PRO A 46 -3.63 -23.93 -0.93
CA PRO A 46 -2.65 -25.01 -1.16
C PRO A 46 -1.34 -24.60 -1.85
N ARG A 47 -1.20 -23.32 -2.26
CA ARG A 47 -0.05 -22.81 -3.03
C ARG A 47 1.28 -22.78 -2.25
N TYR A 48 1.24 -22.79 -0.93
CA TYR A 48 2.42 -22.63 -0.07
C TYR A 48 3.46 -23.76 -0.25
N GLN A 49 3.05 -25.00 -0.52
CA GLN A 49 4.02 -26.10 -0.73
C GLN A 49 4.79 -25.97 -2.04
N TYR A 50 4.13 -25.55 -3.12
CA TYR A 50 4.80 -25.29 -4.39
C TYR A 50 5.71 -24.07 -4.28
N GLN A 51 5.19 -23.00 -3.68
CA GLN A 51 5.92 -21.77 -3.42
C GLN A 51 7.14 -21.97 -2.53
N PHE A 52 7.05 -22.75 -1.44
CA PHE A 52 8.20 -23.03 -0.57
C PHE A 52 9.31 -23.79 -1.31
N LYS A 53 8.95 -24.72 -2.20
CA LYS A 53 9.94 -25.43 -3.03
C LYS A 53 10.65 -24.47 -3.99
N ASP A 54 9.91 -23.54 -4.60
CA ASP A 54 10.48 -22.52 -5.48
C ASP A 54 11.37 -21.53 -4.70
N LEU A 55 10.96 -21.10 -3.51
CA LEU A 55 11.75 -20.23 -2.64
C LEU A 55 13.04 -20.94 -2.20
N ALA A 56 12.97 -22.21 -1.82
CA ALA A 56 14.13 -23.01 -1.45
C ALA A 56 15.10 -23.20 -2.63
N ARG A 57 14.59 -23.41 -3.85
CA ARG A 57 15.41 -23.49 -5.05
C ARG A 57 16.14 -22.17 -5.34
N LEU A 58 15.42 -21.04 -5.28
CA LEU A 58 16.00 -19.71 -5.47
C LEU A 58 17.04 -19.36 -4.40
N ALA A 59 16.82 -19.80 -3.16
CA ALA A 59 17.79 -19.65 -2.08
C ALA A 59 19.08 -20.45 -2.37
N ASP A 60 18.95 -21.69 -2.85
CA ASP A 60 20.10 -22.54 -3.23
C ASP A 60 20.89 -21.98 -4.43
N GLU A 61 20.19 -21.35 -5.39
CA GLU A 61 20.81 -20.69 -6.54
C GLU A 61 21.48 -19.35 -6.21
N THR A 62 21.27 -18.81 -5.00
CA THR A 62 21.77 -17.49 -4.58
C THR A 62 22.54 -17.57 -3.26
N ARG A 63 22.97 -16.42 -2.73
CA ARG A 63 23.61 -16.32 -1.41
C ARG A 63 22.62 -16.01 -0.30
N PHE A 64 21.32 -16.04 -0.59
CA PHE A 64 20.26 -15.72 0.37
C PHE A 64 19.71 -16.98 1.03
N SER A 65 19.34 -16.87 2.29
CA SER A 65 18.56 -17.88 3.00
C SER A 65 17.11 -17.91 2.52
N VAL A 66 16.40 -19.01 2.78
CA VAL A 66 14.98 -19.17 2.41
C VAL A 66 14.12 -18.02 2.97
N ASN A 67 14.40 -17.58 4.20
CA ASN A 67 13.68 -16.48 4.83
C ASN A 67 13.95 -15.12 4.14
N GLU A 68 15.19 -14.89 3.68
CA GLU A 68 15.54 -13.69 2.92
C GLU A 68 14.86 -13.70 1.55
N VAL A 69 14.82 -14.84 0.86
CA VAL A 69 14.10 -14.98 -0.41
C VAL A 69 12.59 -14.80 -0.21
N GLU A 70 12.01 -15.31 0.88
CA GLU A 70 10.60 -15.05 1.23
C GLU A 70 10.35 -13.55 1.46
N ALA A 71 11.24 -12.87 2.20
CA ALA A 71 11.14 -11.43 2.40
C ALA A 71 11.28 -10.63 1.08
N LEU A 72 12.17 -11.04 0.18
CA LEU A 72 12.31 -10.47 -1.16
C LEU A 72 11.07 -10.71 -2.01
N TYR A 73 10.41 -11.87 -1.87
CA TYR A 73 9.18 -12.17 -2.58
C TYR A 73 8.00 -11.31 -2.09
N GLU A 74 7.88 -11.07 -0.78
CA GLU A 74 6.91 -10.13 -0.23
C GLU A 74 7.16 -8.70 -0.72
N LEU A 75 8.44 -8.27 -0.76
CA LEU A 75 8.81 -6.99 -1.36
C LEU A 75 8.43 -6.93 -2.84
N PHE A 76 8.76 -7.96 -3.61
CA PHE A 76 8.42 -8.07 -5.03
C PHE A 76 6.93 -7.87 -5.26
N LYS A 77 6.07 -8.59 -4.53
CA LYS A 77 4.62 -8.46 -4.63
C LYS A 77 4.14 -7.03 -4.36
N LYS A 78 4.72 -6.37 -3.36
CA LYS A 78 4.37 -4.98 -3.03
C LYS A 78 4.77 -4.02 -4.15
N LEU A 79 5.90 -4.26 -4.79
CA LEU A 79 6.41 -3.42 -5.87
C LEU A 79 5.65 -3.65 -7.18
N SER A 80 5.39 -4.91 -7.55
CA SER A 80 4.74 -5.35 -8.80
C SER A 80 3.22 -5.15 -8.83
N SER A 81 2.67 -4.45 -7.84
CA SER A 81 1.25 -4.11 -7.77
C SER A 81 1.07 -2.66 -7.33
N SER A 82 2.13 -1.85 -7.43
CA SER A 82 2.12 -0.46 -6.96
C SER A 82 1.39 0.46 -7.93
N ILE A 83 1.36 0.11 -9.22
CA ILE A 83 0.63 0.83 -10.26
C ILE A 83 -0.24 -0.16 -11.06
N ILE A 84 0.31 -1.32 -11.46
CA ILE A 84 -0.36 -2.33 -12.27
C ILE A 84 -0.23 -3.69 -11.59
N ASP A 85 -1.34 -4.39 -11.31
CA ASP A 85 -1.33 -5.72 -10.69
C ASP A 85 -1.35 -6.83 -11.75
N ASP A 86 -0.24 -7.02 -12.46
CA ASP A 86 -0.06 -8.09 -13.45
C ASP A 86 0.98 -9.15 -13.02
N GLY A 87 1.63 -8.94 -11.87
CA GLY A 87 2.70 -9.81 -11.37
C GLY A 87 4.07 -9.56 -12.01
N SER A 88 4.28 -8.42 -12.66
CA SER A 88 5.57 -7.95 -13.19
C SER A 88 5.92 -6.58 -12.60
N ILE A 89 7.21 -6.25 -12.50
CA ILE A 89 7.63 -4.89 -12.09
C ILE A 89 7.87 -4.08 -13.36
N HIS A 90 7.02 -3.08 -13.59
CA HIS A 90 7.18 -2.15 -14.70
C HIS A 90 8.22 -1.06 -14.39
N LYS A 91 8.70 -0.36 -15.43
CA LYS A 91 9.71 0.70 -15.29
C LYS A 91 9.25 1.79 -14.31
N GLU A 92 8.00 2.20 -14.43
CA GLU A 92 7.34 3.21 -13.59
C GLU A 92 7.21 2.79 -12.12
N GLU A 93 6.96 1.51 -11.85
CA GLU A 93 6.84 0.97 -10.49
C GLU A 93 8.20 0.92 -9.79
N LEU A 94 9.24 0.50 -10.53
CA LEU A 94 10.61 0.53 -10.04
C LEU A 94 11.09 1.97 -9.81
N GLN A 95 10.73 2.90 -10.70
CA GLN A 95 11.05 4.31 -10.56
C GLN A 95 10.39 4.92 -9.32
N LEU A 96 9.10 4.63 -9.11
CA LEU A 96 8.34 5.05 -7.94
C LEU A 96 8.98 4.53 -6.64
N ALA A 97 9.40 3.26 -6.62
CA ALA A 97 10.01 2.66 -5.43
C ALA A 97 11.36 3.29 -5.05
N LEU A 98 12.19 3.62 -6.04
CA LEU A 98 13.53 4.16 -5.82
C LEU A 98 13.55 5.68 -5.57
N PHE A 99 12.70 6.42 -6.28
CA PHE A 99 12.75 7.89 -6.32
C PHE A 99 11.51 8.56 -5.73
N GLN A 100 10.53 7.78 -5.27
CA GLN A 100 9.25 8.27 -4.74
C GLN A 100 8.44 9.11 -5.76
N THR A 101 8.74 8.93 -7.05
CA THR A 101 8.03 9.54 -8.17
C THR A 101 7.97 8.55 -9.33
N PRO A 102 6.81 8.38 -10.00
CA PRO A 102 6.72 7.53 -11.18
C PRO A 102 7.18 8.26 -12.46
N TYR A 103 7.51 9.56 -12.35
CA TYR A 103 7.93 10.40 -13.47
C TYR A 103 9.30 11.02 -13.23
N GLY A 104 10.02 11.32 -14.32
CA GLY A 104 11.33 11.95 -14.31
C GLY A 104 12.38 11.16 -15.07
N GLU A 105 13.44 11.83 -15.52
CA GLU A 105 14.58 11.19 -16.17
C GLU A 105 15.49 10.53 -15.13
N ASN A 106 16.01 9.35 -15.46
CA ASN A 106 16.93 8.64 -14.60
C ASN A 106 18.00 7.89 -15.42
N LEU A 107 19.27 8.22 -15.19
CA LEU A 107 20.41 7.66 -15.94
C LEU A 107 20.50 6.12 -15.90
N PHE A 108 19.93 5.47 -14.89
CA PHE A 108 19.89 4.02 -14.78
C PHE A 108 18.66 3.42 -15.47
N LEU A 109 17.46 3.96 -15.19
CA LEU A 109 16.21 3.43 -15.73
C LEU A 109 15.98 3.79 -17.21
N ASP A 110 16.61 4.86 -17.71
CA ASP A 110 16.51 5.28 -19.11
C ASP A 110 17.20 4.33 -20.08
N ARG A 111 18.07 3.45 -19.56
CA ARG A 111 18.72 2.39 -20.35
C ARG A 111 17.90 1.11 -20.39
N VAL A 112 16.90 0.98 -19.53
CA VAL A 112 15.98 -0.17 -19.49
C VAL A 112 14.90 0.07 -20.53
N LYS A 113 14.71 -0.90 -21.43
CA LYS A 113 13.63 -0.83 -22.40
C LYS A 113 12.28 -0.95 -21.68
N PRO A 114 11.26 -0.17 -22.08
CA PRO A 114 9.91 -0.40 -21.59
C PRO A 114 9.48 -1.82 -21.96
N SER A 115 8.93 -2.53 -20.98
CA SER A 115 8.33 -3.87 -21.08
C SER A 115 6.93 -3.81 -21.64
#